data_AF-X1IUW1-F1
#
_entry.id   AF-X1IUW1-F1
#
_cell.length_a   1.000
_cell.length_b   1.000
_cell.length_c   1.000
_cell.angle_alpha   90.00
_cell.angle_beta   90.00
_cell.angle_gamma   90.00
#
_symmetry.space_group_name_H-M   'P 1'
#
loop_
_entity.id
_entity.type
_entity.pdbx_description
1 polymer ?
#
loop_
_entity_poly.entity_id
_entity_poly.type
_entity_poly.pdbx_seq_one_letter_code
_entity_poly.pdbx_strand_id
1 'polypeptide(L)'
;TKENIVKKYPETKRTYVKMKEGIFCGGNIIFFKPEVFFQKKKLIKELFDNRKATWKYVKILGLKFILKFLFKTLTLEEIEKRVTDILGYNSIAYRVKKKDSKKLLFSFSIYHIKIFTN
;
A
#
# COMPACT_ATOMS: atom_id res chain seq x y z
N THR A 1 0.79 2.38 -12.22
CA THR A 1 2.22 2.74 -12.30
C THR A 1 2.32 4.24 -12.60
N LYS A 2 3.51 4.82 -12.49
CA LYS A 2 3.73 6.24 -12.80
C LYS A 2 3.24 6.60 -14.21
N GLU A 3 3.53 5.76 -15.20
CA GLU A 3 3.15 6.00 -16.61
C GLU A 3 1.63 6.15 -16.74
N ASN A 4 0.86 5.29 -16.08
CA ASN A 4 -0.61 5.34 -16.13
C ASN A 4 -1.20 6.58 -15.44
N ILE A 5 -0.55 7.08 -14.37
CA ILE A 5 -1.01 8.33 -13.72
C ILE A 5 -0.74 9.50 -14.65
N VAL A 6 0.51 9.66 -15.08
CA VAL A 6 0.93 10.82 -15.86
C VAL A 6 0.17 10.88 -17.18
N LYS A 7 -0.09 9.74 -17.82
CA LYS A 7 -0.90 9.67 -19.04
C LYS A 7 -2.35 10.17 -18.83
N LYS A 8 -2.94 9.94 -17.65
CA LYS A 8 -4.34 10.29 -17.37
C LYS A 8 -4.48 11.66 -16.70
N TYR A 9 -3.49 12.07 -15.92
CA TYR A 9 -3.47 13.27 -15.09
C TYR A 9 -2.06 13.90 -15.15
N PRO A 10 -1.65 14.49 -16.29
CA PRO A 10 -0.27 14.92 -16.50
C PRO A 10 0.19 16.02 -15.52
N GLU A 11 -0.73 16.87 -15.08
CA GLU A 11 -0.44 17.97 -14.14
C GLU A 11 -0.34 17.52 -12.67
N THR A 12 -0.60 16.24 -12.35
CA THR A 12 -0.60 15.78 -10.96
C THR A 12 0.81 15.58 -10.41
N LYS A 13 1.11 16.21 -9.27
CA LYS A 13 2.31 15.96 -8.48
C LYS A 13 2.01 14.91 -7.41
N ARG A 14 2.64 13.75 -7.52
CA ARG A 14 2.48 12.61 -6.60
C ARG A 14 3.84 12.14 -6.10
N THR A 15 3.86 11.59 -4.90
CA THR A 15 5.06 10.92 -4.36
C THR A 15 5.16 9.52 -4.97
N TYR A 16 6.24 9.29 -5.71
CA TYR A 16 6.51 8.01 -6.34
C TYR A 16 7.61 7.24 -5.60
N VAL A 17 7.40 5.95 -5.44
CA VAL A 17 8.34 4.99 -4.88
C VAL A 17 8.86 4.11 -6.02
N LYS A 18 10.19 3.99 -6.11
CA LYS A 18 10.84 3.04 -7.02
C LYS A 18 11.02 1.71 -6.31
N MET A 19 10.53 0.66 -6.95
CA MET A 19 10.63 -0.73 -6.52
C MET A 19 11.18 -1.57 -7.67
N LYS A 20 11.55 -2.83 -7.40
CA LYS A 20 12.07 -3.74 -8.43
C LYS A 20 11.10 -3.94 -9.60
N GLU A 21 9.81 -3.98 -9.32
CA GLU A 21 8.74 -4.25 -10.30
C GLU A 21 8.26 -3.00 -11.03
N GLY A 22 8.80 -1.81 -10.70
CA GLY A 22 8.47 -0.56 -11.36
C GLY A 22 8.35 0.64 -10.41
N ILE A 23 7.74 1.71 -10.93
CA ILE A 23 7.53 2.95 -10.18
C ILE A 23 6.05 3.13 -9.89
N PHE A 24 5.76 3.38 -8.62
CA PHE A 24 4.40 3.38 -8.14
C PHE A 24 4.14 4.54 -7.19
N CYS A 25 2.87 4.85 -6.97
CA CYS A 25 2.43 5.92 -6.06
C CYS A 25 1.69 5.25 -4.89
N GLY A 26 1.68 5.86 -3.71
CA GLY A 26 0.80 5.44 -2.63
C GLY A 26 -0.68 5.50 -3.03
N GLY A 27 -1.47 4.60 -2.46
CA GLY A 27 -2.91 4.53 -2.67
C GLY A 27 -3.75 5.25 -1.63
N ASN A 28 -5.01 5.52 -1.98
CA ASN A 28 -5.96 6.19 -1.09
C ASN A 28 -7.01 5.24 -0.50
N ILE A 29 -7.06 3.97 -0.93
CA ILE A 29 -8.09 3.01 -0.54
C ILE A 29 -7.43 1.69 -0.13
N ILE A 30 -7.85 1.12 0.98
CA ILE A 30 -7.45 -0.20 1.46
C ILE A 30 -8.72 -1.03 1.66
N PHE A 31 -8.72 -2.29 1.22
CA PHE A 31 -9.83 -3.21 1.47
C PHE A 31 -9.47 -4.17 2.59
N PHE A 32 -10.35 -4.22 3.59
CA PHE A 32 -10.30 -5.19 4.67
C PHE A 32 -11.53 -6.09 4.60
N LYS A 33 -11.36 -7.37 4.92
CA LYS A 33 -12.50 -8.16 5.37
C LYS A 33 -13.01 -7.60 6.70
N PRO A 34 -14.34 -7.57 6.96
CA PRO A 34 -14.87 -6.99 8.20
C PRO A 34 -14.23 -7.58 9.46
N GLU A 35 -13.98 -8.89 9.48
CA GLU A 35 -13.40 -9.59 10.63
C GLU A 35 -12.00 -9.06 10.94
N VAL A 36 -11.16 -8.86 9.91
CA VAL A 36 -9.81 -8.28 10.06
C VAL A 36 -9.89 -6.88 10.64
N PHE A 37 -10.81 -6.06 10.13
CA PHE A 37 -10.97 -4.68 10.61
C PHE A 37 -11.37 -4.63 12.08
N PHE A 38 -12.33 -5.45 12.51
CA PHE A 38 -12.78 -5.48 13.90
C PHE A 38 -11.73 -6.09 14.84
N GLN A 39 -11.09 -7.19 14.46
CA GLN A 39 -10.06 -7.85 15.29
C GLN A 39 -8.77 -7.03 15.40
N LYS A 40 -8.43 -6.22 14.38
CA LYS A 40 -7.21 -5.39 14.37
C LYS A 40 -7.51 -3.89 14.49
N LYS A 41 -8.70 -3.52 14.94
CA LYS A 41 -9.17 -2.12 15.01
C LYS A 41 -8.18 -1.19 15.72
N LYS A 42 -7.63 -1.63 16.86
CA LYS A 42 -6.67 -0.83 17.64
C LYS A 42 -5.38 -0.57 16.86
N LEU A 43 -4.81 -1.60 16.24
CA LEU A 43 -3.60 -1.49 15.41
C LEU A 43 -3.85 -0.60 14.18
N ILE A 44 -4.96 -0.83 13.47
CA ILE A 44 -5.33 -0.04 12.29
C ILE A 44 -5.51 1.43 12.67
N LYS A 45 -6.20 1.70 13.78
CA LYS A 45 -6.37 3.06 14.31
C LYS A 45 -5.04 3.69 14.68
N GLU A 46 -4.16 2.97 15.37
CA GLU A 46 -2.85 3.47 15.75
C GLU A 46 -2.01 3.83 14.52
N LEU A 47 -1.97 2.95 13.51
CA LEU A 47 -1.29 3.22 12.25
C LEU A 47 -1.84 4.49 11.59
N PHE A 48 -3.16 4.61 11.49
CA PHE A 48 -3.80 5.75 10.86
C PHE A 48 -3.54 7.08 11.59
N ASP A 49 -3.71 7.09 12.92
CA ASP A 49 -3.48 8.26 13.76
C ASP A 49 -2.00 8.71 13.69
N ASN A 50 -1.08 7.74 13.58
CA ASN A 50 0.35 8.00 13.51
C ASN A 50 0.89 8.10 12.08
N ARG A 51 0.06 8.23 11.04
CA ARG A 51 0.47 8.21 9.61
C ARG A 51 1.55 9.21 9.20
N LYS A 52 1.83 10.23 10.02
CA LYS A 52 2.90 11.23 9.81
C LYS A 52 4.14 11.00 10.70
N ALA A 53 4.06 10.07 11.65
CA ALA A 53 5.13 9.76 12.60
C ALA A 53 6.10 8.74 12.00
N THR A 54 7.02 9.23 11.15
CA THR A 54 8.01 8.42 10.40
C THR A 54 8.75 7.41 11.29
N TRP A 55 9.19 7.82 12.48
CA TRP A 55 9.92 6.96 13.41
C TRP A 55 9.11 5.74 13.89
N LYS A 56 7.79 5.89 14.12
CA LYS A 56 6.93 4.78 14.49
C LYS A 56 6.81 3.78 13.35
N TYR A 57 6.67 4.27 12.12
CA TYR A 57 6.65 3.43 10.93
C TYR A 57 7.97 2.70 10.68
N VAL A 58 9.11 3.33 10.94
CA VAL A 58 10.42 2.64 10.88
C VAL A 58 10.49 1.47 11.86
N LYS A 59 10.03 1.66 13.11
CA LYS A 59 9.97 0.60 14.12
C LYS A 59 9.02 -0.53 13.71
N ILE A 60 7.83 -0.17 13.21
CA ILE A 60 6.81 -1.14 12.79
C ILE A 60 7.23 -1.89 11.52
N LEU A 61 7.85 -1.25 10.54
CA LEU A 61 8.26 -1.90 9.29
C LEU A 61 9.58 -2.65 9.44
N GLY A 62 10.45 -2.20 10.34
CA GLY A 62 11.76 -2.78 10.61
C GLY A 62 12.87 -2.17 9.76
N LEU A 63 14.08 -2.15 10.31
CA LEU A 63 15.24 -1.49 9.69
C LEU A 63 15.60 -2.07 8.31
N LYS A 64 15.54 -3.40 8.15
CA LYS A 64 15.80 -4.08 6.87
C LYS A 64 14.88 -3.58 5.74
N PHE A 65 13.59 -3.38 6.05
CA PHE A 65 12.61 -2.88 5.09
C PHE A 65 12.96 -1.44 4.64
N ILE A 66 13.29 -0.59 5.61
CA ILE A 66 13.65 0.82 5.36
C ILE A 66 14.94 0.91 4.56
N LEU A 67 15.95 0.11 4.86
CA LEU A 67 17.18 0.06 4.08
C LEU A 67 16.89 -0.32 2.63
N LYS A 68 16.11 -1.38 2.39
CA LYS A 68 15.72 -1.77 1.02
C LYS A 68 14.91 -0.70 0.30
N PHE A 69 14.04 -0.01 1.01
CA PHE A 69 13.30 1.13 0.47
C PHE A 69 14.24 2.27 0.04
N LEU A 70 15.20 2.64 0.88
CA LEU A 70 16.20 3.68 0.59
C LEU A 70 17.10 3.29 -0.59
N PHE A 71 17.54 2.04 -0.64
CA PHE A 71 18.32 1.50 -1.76
C PHE A 71 17.48 1.18 -3.01
N LYS A 72 16.16 1.43 -2.99
CA LYS A 72 15.24 1.20 -4.11
C LYS A 72 15.23 -0.27 -4.60
N THR A 73 15.57 -1.21 -3.70
CA THR A 73 15.63 -2.66 -3.96
C THR A 73 14.43 -3.43 -3.39
N LEU A 74 13.51 -2.72 -2.74
CA LEU A 74 12.29 -3.27 -2.18
C LEU A 74 11.41 -3.90 -3.27
N THR A 75 10.89 -5.10 -3.01
CA THR A 75 9.94 -5.80 -3.88
C THR A 75 8.52 -5.70 -3.36
N LEU A 76 7.53 -5.95 -4.22
CA LEU A 76 6.13 -5.99 -3.85
C LEU A 76 5.84 -7.13 -2.88
N GLU A 77 6.41 -8.31 -3.15
CA GLU A 77 6.32 -9.49 -2.30
C GLU A 77 6.82 -9.20 -0.88
N GLU A 78 7.90 -8.43 -0.72
CA GLU A 78 8.41 -8.04 0.59
C GLU A 78 7.44 -7.13 1.35
N ILE A 79 6.73 -6.25 0.63
CA ILE A 79 5.67 -5.42 1.22
C ILE A 79 4.51 -6.30 1.67
N GLU A 80 4.04 -7.18 0.79
CA GLU A 80 2.92 -8.10 1.07
C GLU A 80 3.21 -8.98 2.27
N LYS A 81 4.41 -9.59 2.30
CA LYS A 81 4.88 -10.38 3.45
C LYS A 81 4.94 -9.53 4.71
N ARG A 82 5.54 -8.33 4.65
CA ARG A 82 5.68 -7.49 5.85
C ARG A 82 4.32 -7.07 6.42
N VAL A 83 3.37 -6.70 5.56
CA VAL A 83 2.01 -6.33 5.96
C VAL A 83 1.28 -7.56 6.51
N THR A 84 1.46 -8.72 5.89
CA THR A 84 0.92 -9.99 6.38
C THR A 84 1.41 -10.32 7.78
N ASP A 85 2.71 -10.15 8.05
CA ASP A 85 3.30 -10.36 9.38
C ASP A 85 2.74 -9.39 10.44
N ILE A 86 2.52 -8.13 10.07
CA ILE A 86 2.00 -7.09 10.98
C ILE A 86 0.52 -7.35 11.30
N LEU A 87 -0.28 -7.69 10.29
CA LEU A 87 -1.72 -7.87 10.45
C LEU A 87 -2.10 -9.27 10.93
N GLY A 88 -1.28 -10.28 10.67
CA GLY A 88 -1.59 -11.70 10.90
C GLY A 88 -2.57 -12.27 9.88
N TYR A 89 -2.74 -11.60 8.74
CA TYR A 89 -3.65 -12.00 7.66
C TYR A 89 -3.00 -11.83 6.31
N ASN A 90 -3.25 -12.77 5.40
CA ASN A 90 -2.70 -12.73 4.05
C ASN A 90 -3.09 -11.44 3.32
N SER A 91 -2.09 -10.62 3.04
CA SER A 91 -2.24 -9.26 2.55
C SER A 91 -1.52 -9.08 1.22
N ILE A 92 -2.26 -8.80 0.15
CA ILE A 92 -1.69 -8.60 -1.19
C ILE A 92 -1.88 -7.18 -1.70
N ALA A 93 -0.94 -6.70 -2.50
CA ALA A 93 -1.02 -5.44 -3.20
C ALA A 93 -1.72 -5.64 -4.54
N TYR A 94 -2.83 -4.94 -4.75
CA TYR A 94 -3.59 -4.99 -5.98
C TYR A 94 -3.24 -3.83 -6.91
N ARG A 95 -2.80 -4.20 -8.11
CA ARG A 95 -2.51 -3.27 -9.20
C ARG A 95 -3.79 -3.02 -10.00
N VAL A 96 -4.34 -1.81 -9.89
CA VAL A 96 -5.51 -1.38 -10.66
C VAL A 96 -5.19 -1.38 -12.16
N LYS A 97 -5.97 -2.14 -12.94
CA LYS A 97 -5.99 -2.09 -14.40
C LYS A 97 -7.11 -1.16 -14.88
N LYS A 98 -6.94 -0.56 -16.06
CA LYS A 98 -7.86 0.46 -16.63
C LYS A 98 -9.32 -0.01 -16.71
N LYS A 99 -9.57 -1.32 -16.94
CA LYS A 99 -10.92 -1.90 -17.08
C LYS A 99 -11.72 -1.95 -15.76
N ASP A 100 -11.03 -2.03 -14.61
CA ASP A 100 -11.68 -2.17 -13.29
C ASP A 100 -12.15 -0.83 -12.71
N SER A 101 -11.67 0.29 -13.26
CA SER A 101 -11.97 1.65 -12.77
C SER A 101 -13.41 2.11 -12.94
N LYS A 102 -14.24 1.40 -13.75
CA LYS A 102 -15.67 1.72 -13.95
C LYS A 102 -16.64 0.97 -13.02
N LYS A 103 -16.19 -0.10 -12.33
CA LYS A 103 -17.01 -0.88 -11.38
C LYS A 103 -16.89 -0.40 -9.93
N LEU A 104 -16.01 0.58 -9.67
CA LEU A 104 -15.78 1.15 -8.36
C LEU A 104 -16.42 2.55 -8.33
N LEU A 105 -17.53 2.67 -7.59
CA LEU A 105 -18.34 3.90 -7.44
C LEU A 105 -17.60 5.07 -6.75
N PHE A 106 -16.32 4.93 -6.42
CA PHE A 106 -15.44 6.03 -5.99
C PHE A 106 -14.05 5.84 -6.59
N SER A 107 -13.62 6.79 -7.43
CA SER A 107 -12.36 6.74 -8.16
C SER A 107 -11.34 7.69 -7.55
N PHE A 108 -10.28 7.20 -6.89
CA PHE A 108 -9.01 7.93 -6.75
C PHE A 108 -7.82 6.95 -6.73
N SER A 109 -6.77 7.32 -7.47
CA SER A 109 -5.65 6.49 -7.92
C SER A 109 -4.84 5.73 -6.85
N ILE A 110 -4.63 4.45 -7.20
CA ILE A 110 -3.47 3.55 -6.96
C ILE A 110 -3.46 2.80 -5.63
N TYR A 111 -2.81 1.62 -5.68
CA TYR A 111 -2.76 0.51 -4.72
C TYR A 111 -3.95 0.35 -3.80
N HIS A 112 -4.85 -0.52 -4.24
CA HIS A 112 -5.70 -1.20 -3.28
C HIS A 112 -4.86 -2.32 -2.67
N ILE A 113 -4.59 -2.31 -1.36
CA ILE A 113 -4.19 -3.56 -0.71
C ILE A 113 -5.49 -4.35 -0.53
N LYS A 114 -5.55 -5.56 -1.09
CA LYS A 114 -6.70 -6.45 -0.99
C LYS A 114 -6.26 -7.60 -0.10
N ILE A 115 -6.71 -7.65 1.14
CA ILE A 115 -6.36 -8.72 2.08
C ILE A 115 -7.32 -9.88 1.84
N PHE A 116 -6.87 -10.94 1.17
CA PHE A 116 -7.63 -12.17 0.98
C PHE A 116 -7.15 -13.22 1.99
N THR A 117 -7.96 -13.51 3.00
CA THR A 117 -7.80 -14.73 3.79
C THR A 117 -8.51 -15.88 3.07
N ASN A 118 -7.93 -17.07 3.04
CA ASN A 118 -8.71 -18.29 2.92
C ASN A 118 -9.37 -18.56 4.28
#